data_AF-A0A0J1A373-F1
#
_entry.id   AF-A0A0J1A373-F1
#
_cell.length_a   1.000
_cell.length_b   1.000
_cell.length_c   1.000
_cell.angle_alpha   90.00
_cell.angle_beta   90.00
_cell.angle_gamma   90.00
#
_symmetry.space_group_name_H-M   'P 1'
#
loop_
_entity.id
_entity.type
_entity.pdbx_description
1 polymer ?
#
loop_
_entity_poly.entity_id
_entity_poly.type
_entity_poly.pdbx_seq_one_letter_code
_entity_poly.pdbx_strand_id
1 'polypeptide(L)'
;MIDITSKILDLKLFEAEVIDIDETNHWENSDQITLRQSEGALIVLRINYESEKKESYSVSLEVDELDSYGECYLNDSIWTLYGCEKDILERIVKQDWSLKNLGSYNHYFK
;
A
#
# COMPACT_ATOMS: atom_id res chain seq x y z
N MET A 1 -4.37 12.19 -5.02
CA MET A 1 -3.74 11.85 -3.73
C MET A 1 -4.75 12.12 -2.63
N ILE A 2 -5.07 11.08 -1.87
CA ILE A 2 -5.93 11.09 -0.69
C ILE A 2 -5.18 11.81 0.45
N ASP A 3 -5.88 12.63 1.24
CA ASP A 3 -5.28 13.43 2.34
C ASP A 3 -4.46 12.57 3.32
N ILE A 4 -4.96 11.37 3.65
CA ILE A 4 -4.24 10.44 4.54
C ILE A 4 -2.92 9.94 3.93
N THR A 5 -2.81 9.83 2.60
CA THR A 5 -1.60 9.38 1.92
C THR A 5 -0.45 10.34 2.16
N SER A 6 -0.69 11.65 2.01
CA SER A 6 0.31 12.68 2.34
C SER A 6 0.76 12.57 3.79
N LYS A 7 -0.19 12.38 4.72
CA LYS A 7 0.11 12.24 6.16
C LYS A 7 0.93 10.99 6.45
N ILE A 8 0.64 9.86 5.80
CA ILE A 8 1.42 8.62 5.94
C ILE A 8 2.85 8.83 5.43
N LEU A 9 3.03 9.47 4.28
CA LEU A 9 4.35 9.79 3.72
C LEU A 9 5.16 10.71 4.65
N ASP A 10 4.51 11.70 5.28
CA ASP A 10 5.15 12.63 6.22
C ASP A 10 5.66 11.95 7.50
N LEU A 11 5.11 10.78 7.87
CA LEU A 11 5.60 9.99 9.00
C LEU A 11 6.96 9.34 8.74
N LYS A 12 7.42 9.26 7.47
CA LYS A 12 8.72 8.70 7.07
C LYS A 12 8.98 7.29 7.64
N LEU A 13 7.95 6.44 7.62
CA LEU A 13 7.99 5.10 8.19
C LEU A 13 8.76 4.09 7.34
N PHE A 14 8.87 4.36 6.04
CA PHE A 14 9.47 3.50 5.03
C PHE A 14 10.13 4.34 3.93
N GLU A 15 11.03 3.73 3.17
CA GLU A 15 11.52 4.29 1.91
C GLU A 15 10.55 3.89 0.80
N ALA A 16 10.08 4.86 0.02
CA ALA A 16 9.22 4.63 -1.14
C ALA A 16 10.05 4.71 -2.42
N GLU A 17 9.91 3.74 -3.31
CA GLU A 17 10.57 3.74 -4.62
C GLU A 17 9.74 4.49 -5.65
N VAL A 18 8.43 4.24 -5.67
CA VAL A 18 7.48 4.88 -6.59
C VAL A 18 6.21 5.22 -5.83
N ILE A 19 5.66 6.40 -6.09
CA ILE A 19 4.35 6.81 -5.58
C ILE A 19 3.45 6.97 -6.80
N ASP A 20 2.51 6.06 -6.97
CA ASP A 20 1.51 6.11 -8.03
C ASP A 20 0.18 6.60 -7.45
N ILE A 21 -0.34 7.65 -8.07
CA ILE A 21 -1.50 8.38 -7.58
C ILE A 21 -2.47 8.41 -8.73
N ASP A 22 -3.52 7.61 -8.64
CA ASP A 22 -4.50 7.57 -9.69
C ASP A 22 -5.35 8.86 -9.69
N GLU A 23 -5.07 9.77 -10.62
CA GLU A 23 -5.76 11.05 -10.78
C GLU A 23 -7.20 10.91 -11.30
N THR A 24 -7.65 9.70 -11.61
CA THR A 24 -8.88 9.47 -12.38
C THR A 24 -10.21 9.51 -11.61
N ASN A 25 -10.35 10.09 -10.40
CA ASN A 25 -11.66 10.38 -9.77
C ASN A 25 -12.75 9.27 -9.79
N HIS A 26 -12.40 8.00 -10.02
CA HIS A 26 -13.32 6.87 -9.95
C HIS A 26 -13.36 6.39 -8.50
N TRP A 27 -14.53 5.90 -8.07
CA TRP A 27 -14.74 5.40 -6.70
C TRP A 27 -13.88 4.16 -6.35
N GLU A 28 -13.08 3.67 -7.30
CA GLU A 28 -12.13 2.55 -7.19
C GLU A 28 -10.66 3.04 -7.10
N ASN A 29 -10.42 4.34 -6.92
CA ASN A 29 -9.06 4.90 -6.98
C ASN A 29 -8.31 4.74 -5.65
N SER A 30 -7.53 3.67 -5.59
CA SER A 30 -6.53 3.49 -4.55
C SER A 30 -5.32 4.38 -4.82
N ASP A 31 -4.86 5.15 -3.83
CA ASP A 31 -3.48 5.63 -3.88
C ASP A 31 -2.56 4.41 -3.66
N GLN A 32 -1.48 4.30 -4.44
CA GLN A 32 -0.54 3.20 -4.36
C GLN A 32 0.87 3.72 -4.12
N ILE A 33 1.51 3.25 -3.05
CA ILE A 33 2.92 3.55 -2.78
C ILE A 33 3.72 2.26 -2.92
N THR A 34 4.55 2.16 -3.95
CA THR A 34 5.48 1.05 -4.11
C THR A 34 6.67 1.24 -3.17
N LEU A 35 6.78 0.31 -2.22
CA LEU A 35 7.85 0.27 -1.23
C LEU A 35 9.10 -0.42 -1.78
N ARG A 36 8.91 -1.47 -2.59
CA ARG A 36 9.98 -2.20 -3.29
C ARG A 36 9.50 -2.80 -4.59
N GLN A 37 10.41 -2.91 -5.54
CA GLN A 37 10.19 -3.53 -6.83
C GLN A 37 11.25 -4.60 -7.14
N SER A 38 10.79 -5.68 -7.77
CA SER A 38 11.61 -6.70 -8.43
C SER A 38 11.06 -6.95 -9.85
N GLU A 39 11.74 -7.76 -10.66
CA GLU A 39 11.25 -8.10 -12.01
C GLU A 39 9.90 -8.84 -12.00
N GLY A 40 9.57 -9.56 -10.93
CA GLY A 40 8.37 -10.40 -10.85
C GLY A 40 7.36 -10.01 -9.77
N ALA A 41 7.65 -9.00 -8.95
CA ALA A 41 6.75 -8.59 -7.89
C ALA A 41 7.00 -7.15 -7.39
N LEU A 42 5.93 -6.51 -6.93
CA LEU A 42 5.93 -5.22 -6.23
C LEU A 42 5.44 -5.41 -4.80
N ILE A 43 6.06 -4.73 -3.84
CA ILE A 43 5.51 -4.54 -2.50
C ILE A 43 4.88 -3.16 -2.49
N VAL A 44 3.56 -3.11 -2.29
CA VAL A 44 2.79 -1.87 -2.38
C VAL A 44 2.02 -1.61 -1.09
N LEU A 45 1.94 -0.34 -0.71
CA LEU A 45 0.99 0.15 0.28
C LEU A 45 -0.20 0.73 -0.48
N ARG A 46 -1.34 0.05 -0.40
CA ARG A 46 -2.58 0.47 -1.05
C ARG A 46 -3.45 1.20 -0.04
N ILE A 47 -3.94 2.38 -0.41
CA ILE A 47 -4.74 3.25 0.46
C ILE A 47 -6.05 3.50 -0.26
N ASN A 48 -7.13 2.98 0.32
CA ASN A 48 -8.47 3.15 -0.20
C ASN A 48 -9.33 3.96 0.75
N TYR A 49 -10.42 4.38 0.16
CA TYR A 49 -11.39 5.24 0.77
C TYR A 49 -12.74 4.52 0.80
N GLU A 50 -13.29 4.32 2.00
CA GLU A 50 -14.33 3.30 2.21
C GLU A 50 -15.75 3.85 2.39
N SER A 51 -15.93 5.18 2.47
CA SER A 51 -17.26 5.75 2.71
C SER A 51 -17.48 7.06 1.98
N GLU A 52 -18.63 7.30 1.36
CA GLU A 52 -18.92 8.56 0.63
C GLU A 52 -18.69 9.85 1.46
N LYS A 53 -18.67 9.77 2.80
CA LYS A 53 -18.59 10.90 3.73
C LYS A 53 -17.18 11.34 4.18
N LYS A 54 -16.14 10.62 3.79
CA LYS A 54 -14.71 10.90 4.07
C LYS A 54 -14.25 10.55 5.47
N GLU A 55 -14.93 9.59 6.09
CA GLU A 55 -14.72 9.30 7.51
C GLU A 55 -13.91 8.02 7.75
N SER A 56 -13.70 7.19 6.72
CA SER A 56 -13.05 5.88 6.86
C SER A 56 -12.15 5.54 5.69
N TYR A 57 -11.01 4.94 6.02
CA TYR A 57 -9.98 4.51 5.09
C TYR A 57 -9.66 3.04 5.33
N SER A 58 -9.16 2.39 4.28
CA SER A 58 -8.40 1.16 4.43
C SER A 58 -6.96 1.38 3.96
N VAL A 59 -6.01 0.78 4.67
CA VAL A 59 -4.59 0.79 4.30
C VAL A 59 -4.11 -0.65 4.36
N SER A 60 -3.63 -1.17 3.24
CA SER A 60 -3.12 -2.53 3.12
C SER A 60 -1.69 -2.55 2.61
N LEU A 61 -0.89 -3.45 3.18
CA LEU A 61 0.39 -3.83 2.59
C LEU A 61 0.14 -5.08 1.74
N GLU A 62 0.42 -4.96 0.46
CA GLU A 62 0.11 -5.98 -0.54
C GLU A 62 1.35 -6.35 -1.35
N VAL A 63 1.31 -7.53 -1.95
CA VAL A 63 2.27 -7.96 -2.96
C VAL A 63 1.53 -8.16 -4.27
N ASP A 64 1.95 -7.41 -5.28
CA ASP A 64 1.50 -7.59 -6.67
C ASP A 64 2.52 -8.47 -7.38
N GLU A 65 2.14 -9.69 -7.78
CA GLU A 65 2.96 -10.49 -8.69
C GLU A 65 2.72 -10.07 -10.14
N LEU A 66 3.82 -9.93 -10.87
CA LEU A 66 3.82 -9.47 -12.25
C LEU A 66 4.02 -10.65 -13.20
N ASP A 67 3.29 -10.65 -14.30
CA ASP A 67 3.48 -11.62 -15.37
C ASP A 67 4.68 -11.23 -16.25
N SER A 68 4.94 -12.01 -17.32
CA SER A 68 6.04 -11.74 -18.24
C SER A 68 5.92 -10.43 -19.03
N TYR A 69 4.72 -9.83 -19.05
CA TYR A 69 4.45 -8.53 -19.69
C TYR A 69 4.54 -7.37 -18.69
N GLY A 70 4.76 -7.66 -17.40
CA GLY A 70 4.81 -6.67 -16.34
C GLY A 70 3.43 -6.26 -15.81
N GLU A 71 2.37 -7.00 -16.15
CA GLU A 71 1.03 -6.74 -15.62
C GLU A 71 0.77 -7.53 -14.33
N CYS A 72 0.09 -6.91 -13.38
CA CYS A 72 -0.30 -7.58 -12.14
C CYS A 72 -1.33 -8.67 -12.45
N TYR A 73 -1.00 -9.92 -12.13
CA TYR A 73 -1.88 -11.08 -12.33
C TYR A 73 -2.36 -11.71 -11.01
N LEU A 74 -1.66 -11.41 -9.90
CA LEU A 74 -2.05 -11.82 -8.56
C LEU A 74 -1.72 -10.70 -7.57
N ASN A 75 -2.69 -10.38 -6.71
CA ASN A 75 -2.54 -9.43 -5.62
C ASN A 75 -2.88 -10.15 -4.30
N ASP A 76 -1.94 -10.11 -3.35
CA ASP A 76 -2.09 -10.73 -2.04
C ASP A 76 -1.86 -9.70 -0.92
N SER A 77 -2.82 -9.60 0.00
CA SER A 77 -2.71 -8.73 1.18
C SER A 77 -1.96 -9.43 2.32
N ILE A 78 -0.85 -8.82 2.76
CA ILE A 78 -0.10 -9.25 3.94
C ILE A 78 -0.84 -8.81 5.20
N TRP A 79 -1.32 -7.57 5.22
CA TRP A 79 -2.15 -7.05 6.28
C TRP A 79 -2.99 -5.87 5.80
N THR A 80 -4.12 -5.66 6.48
CA THR A 80 -5.02 -4.52 6.22
C THR A 80 -5.44 -3.87 7.53
N LEU A 81 -5.44 -2.54 7.55
CA LEU A 81 -6.01 -1.71 8.60
C LEU A 81 -7.27 -1.03 8.06
N TYR A 82 -8.30 -0.96 8.90
CA TYR A 82 -9.51 -0.18 8.65
C TYR A 82 -9.73 0.78 9.81
N GLY A 83 -10.23 1.97 9.51
CA GLY A 83 -10.59 2.93 10.55
C GLY A 83 -10.70 4.35 10.02
N CYS A 84 -10.96 5.28 10.93
CA CYS A 84 -10.84 6.68 10.61
C CYS A 84 -9.36 7.09 10.48
N GLU A 85 -9.10 8.27 9.93
CA GLU A 85 -7.74 8.77 9.72
C GLU A 85 -6.86 8.64 10.96
N LYS A 86 -7.36 9.10 12.11
CA LYS A 86 -6.60 9.09 13.37
C LYS A 86 -6.22 7.67 13.79
N ASP A 87 -7.15 6.74 13.68
CA ASP A 87 -6.92 5.33 14.06
C ASP A 87 -5.88 4.68 13.16
N ILE A 88 -5.95 4.94 11.85
CA ILE A 88 -4.98 4.45 10.88
C ILE A 88 -3.59 5.00 11.22
N LEU A 89 -3.45 6.32 11.37
CA LEU A 89 -2.16 6.95 11.67
C LEU A 89 -1.55 6.45 12.99
N GLU A 90 -2.36 6.26 14.04
CA GLU A 90 -1.86 5.73 15.32
C GLU A 90 -1.42 4.27 15.26
N ARG A 91 -2.05 3.46 14.40
CA ARG A 91 -1.75 2.03 14.24
C ARG A 91 -0.59 1.80 13.28
N ILE A 92 -0.51 2.58 12.21
CA ILE A 92 0.49 2.40 11.15
C ILE A 92 1.92 2.69 11.64
N VAL A 93 2.07 3.64 12.58
CA VAL A 93 3.35 3.94 13.24
C VAL A 93 3.85 2.77 14.10
N LYS A 94 2.95 1.92 14.58
CA LYS A 94 3.27 0.75 15.40
C LYS A 94 3.54 -0.51 14.57
N GLN A 95 3.36 -0.44 13.26
CA GLN A 95 3.63 -1.58 12.38
C GLN A 95 5.14 -1.81 12.25
N ASP A 96 5.50 -3.09 12.15
CA ASP A 96 6.86 -3.48 11.79
C ASP A 96 7.01 -3.36 10.27
N TRP A 97 7.80 -2.38 9.85
CA TRP A 97 8.13 -2.13 8.44
C TRP A 97 9.37 -2.89 7.98
N SER A 98 9.97 -3.68 8.86
CA SER A 98 10.99 -4.63 8.41
C SER A 98 10.30 -5.67 7.55
N LEU A 99 10.49 -5.58 6.23
CA LEU A 99 9.96 -6.49 5.19
C LEU A 99 10.53 -7.93 5.32
N LYS A 100 10.86 -8.37 6.52
CA LYS A 100 11.45 -9.67 6.86
C LYS A 100 10.43 -10.79 6.81
N ASN A 101 9.14 -10.46 6.79
CA ASN A 101 8.04 -11.41 6.92
C ASN A 101 7.13 -11.41 5.69
N LEU A 102 7.71 -11.40 4.49
CA LEU A 102 6.98 -11.52 3.22
C LEU A 102 6.53 -12.96 2.91
N GLY A 103 6.72 -13.91 3.84
CA GLY A 103 6.28 -15.29 3.68
C GLY A 103 6.84 -15.97 2.43
N SER A 104 5.93 -16.46 1.58
CA SER A 104 6.26 -17.09 0.30
C SER A 104 6.91 -16.14 -0.69
N TYR A 105 6.73 -14.82 -0.57
CA TYR A 105 7.24 -13.81 -1.51
C TYR A 105 8.71 -13.44 -1.29
N ASN A 106 9.34 -13.98 -0.24
CA ASN A 106 10.75 -13.69 0.05
C ASN A 106 11.69 -14.02 -1.13
N HIS A 107 11.36 -14.94 -2.03
CA HIS A 107 12.24 -15.27 -3.17
C HIS A 107 12.35 -14.14 -4.21
N TYR A 108 11.38 -13.22 -4.28
CA TYR A 108 11.43 -12.09 -5.19
C TYR A 108 12.38 -10.97 -4.73
N PHE A 109 12.67 -10.90 -3.42
CA PHE A 109 13.37 -9.76 -2.80
C PHE A 109 14.62 -10.16 -2.02
N LYS A 110 15.29 -11.27 -2.40
CA LYS A 110 16.53 -11.76 -1.79
C LYS A 110 17.76 -10.92 -2.11
#